data_AF-A0AA37PLC6-F1
#
_entry.id   AF-A0AA37PLC6-F1
#
_cell.length_a   1.000
_cell.length_b   1.000
_cell.length_c   1.000
_cell.angle_alpha   90.00
_cell.angle_beta   90.00
_cell.angle_gamma   90.00
#
_symmetry.space_group_name_H-M   'P 1'
#
loop_
_entity.id
_entity.type
_entity.pdbx_description
1 polymer ?
#
loop_
_entity_poly.entity_id
_entity_poly.type
_entity_poly.pdbx_seq_one_letter_code
_entity_poly.pdbx_strand_id
1 'polypeptide(L)'
;MVDSSLAPEGKHSATIFTPYFPTGLDADENRSWKEQYADTCVQIFDTYAPGFADSVTNRVVFSNRYFGSTFSAHAGDYSHGLLQPNQLWTGRVVEGADKFATPVDGLYLCGQCTHPGPGVTGIPGWNGAEAALKHLDVRVAPA
;
A
#
# COMPACT_ATOMS: atom_id res chain seq x y z
N MET A 1 23.26 4.13 -1.14
CA MET A 1 22.64 3.13 -0.24
C MET A 1 22.79 3.64 1.18
N VAL A 2 21.70 3.77 1.93
CA VAL A 2 21.74 4.29 3.31
C VAL A 2 22.11 3.19 4.33
N ASP A 3 21.81 1.94 4.01
CA ASP A 3 22.12 0.76 4.82
C ASP A 3 22.73 -0.34 3.94
N SER A 4 23.98 -0.72 4.22
CA SER A 4 24.72 -1.76 3.49
C SER A 4 24.40 -3.17 3.95
N SER A 5 23.73 -3.34 5.09
CA SER A 5 23.37 -4.66 5.62
C SER A 5 22.21 -5.32 4.87
N LEU A 6 21.46 -4.54 4.07
CA LEU A 6 20.30 -5.01 3.30
C LEU A 6 20.68 -5.88 2.08
N ALA A 7 21.96 -5.98 1.75
CA ALA A 7 22.45 -6.83 0.68
C ALA A 7 23.80 -7.46 1.06
N PRO A 8 24.15 -8.64 0.49
CA PRO A 8 25.50 -9.17 0.60
C PRO A 8 26.56 -8.19 0.11
N GLU A 9 27.81 -8.40 0.54
CA GLU A 9 28.94 -7.58 0.09
C GLU A 9 29.05 -7.54 -1.45
N GLY A 10 29.25 -6.35 -2.01
CA GLY A 10 29.31 -6.11 -3.45
C GLY A 10 27.97 -6.25 -4.19
N LYS A 11 26.84 -6.34 -3.46
CA LYS A 11 25.48 -6.40 -4.03
C LYS A 11 24.64 -5.21 -3.56
N HIS A 12 23.52 -5.00 -4.25
CA HIS A 12 22.54 -3.97 -3.92
C HIS A 12 21.14 -4.56 -3.93
N SER A 13 20.27 -4.01 -3.07
CA SER A 13 18.82 -4.23 -3.16
C SER A 13 18.20 -3.03 -3.88
N ALA A 14 17.28 -3.31 -4.79
CA ALA A 14 16.53 -2.31 -5.53
C ALA A 14 15.04 -2.65 -5.50
N THR A 15 14.19 -1.63 -5.38
CA THR A 15 12.73 -1.78 -5.43
C THR A 15 12.20 -0.88 -6.53
N ILE A 16 11.45 -1.48 -7.45
CA ILE A 16 10.75 -0.76 -8.51
C ILE A 16 9.26 -0.79 -8.14
N PHE A 17 8.68 0.39 -7.92
CA PHE A 17 7.26 0.53 -7.60
C PHE A 17 6.50 1.07 -8.82
N THR A 18 5.53 0.29 -9.29
CA THR A 18 4.70 0.60 -10.46
C THR A 18 3.23 0.44 -10.11
N PRO A 19 2.50 1.54 -9.89
CA PRO A 19 1.13 1.45 -9.36
C PRO A 19 0.08 1.01 -10.40
N TYR A 20 0.46 0.89 -11.68
CA TYR A 20 -0.48 0.63 -12.77
C TYR A 20 -0.32 -0.79 -13.31
N PHE A 21 -1.11 -1.72 -12.77
CA PHE A 21 -1.21 -3.09 -13.25
C PHE A 21 -2.69 -3.45 -13.49
N PRO A 22 -3.05 -4.17 -14.56
CA PRO A 22 -4.45 -4.47 -14.88
C PRO A 22 -5.17 -5.27 -13.79
N THR A 23 -6.43 -4.90 -13.56
CA THR A 23 -7.35 -5.62 -12.67
C THR A 23 -8.27 -6.53 -13.49
N GLY A 24 -8.79 -7.59 -12.87
CA GLY A 24 -9.78 -8.48 -13.51
C GLY A 24 -9.18 -9.60 -14.36
N LEU A 25 -7.86 -9.71 -14.45
CA LEU A 25 -7.17 -10.85 -15.07
C LEU A 25 -7.45 -12.14 -14.29
N ASP A 26 -7.56 -13.26 -15.00
CA ASP A 26 -7.58 -14.57 -14.37
C ASP A 26 -6.22 -14.93 -13.73
N ALA A 27 -6.12 -16.10 -13.10
CA ALA A 27 -4.91 -16.48 -12.37
C ALA A 27 -3.69 -16.69 -13.29
N ASP A 28 -3.89 -17.21 -14.49
CA ASP A 28 -2.81 -17.56 -15.43
C ASP A 28 -2.39 -16.34 -16.24
N GLU A 29 -3.35 -15.53 -16.70
CA GLU A 29 -3.11 -14.21 -17.28
C GLU A 29 -2.31 -13.33 -16.33
N ASN A 30 -2.73 -13.23 -15.06
CA ASN A 30 -2.04 -12.43 -14.06
C ASN A 30 -0.59 -12.90 -13.87
N ARG A 31 -0.38 -14.23 -13.79
CA ARG A 31 0.96 -14.81 -13.64
C ARG A 31 1.86 -14.45 -14.82
N SER A 32 1.37 -14.59 -16.04
CA SER A 32 2.12 -14.29 -17.25
C SER A 32 2.41 -12.79 -17.40
N TRP A 33 1.37 -11.95 -17.27
CA TRP A 33 1.49 -10.51 -17.45
C TRP A 33 2.38 -9.88 -16.38
N LYS A 34 2.35 -10.39 -15.15
CA LYS A 34 3.22 -9.92 -14.07
C LYS A 34 4.71 -10.06 -14.42
N GLU A 35 5.13 -11.20 -14.98
CA GLU A 35 6.53 -11.39 -15.38
C GLU A 35 6.89 -10.55 -16.60
N GLN A 36 6.03 -10.50 -17.63
CA GLN A 36 6.26 -9.65 -18.81
C GLN A 36 6.38 -8.16 -18.45
N TYR A 37 5.54 -7.70 -17.52
CA TYR A 37 5.58 -6.34 -17.01
C TYR A 37 6.89 -6.07 -16.26
N ALA A 38 7.33 -6.99 -15.40
CA ALA A 38 8.60 -6.87 -14.69
C ALA A 38 9.80 -6.85 -15.65
N ASP A 39 9.80 -7.68 -16.69
CA ASP A 39 10.84 -7.68 -17.73
C ASP A 39 10.88 -6.32 -18.44
N THR A 40 9.70 -5.78 -18.77
CA THR A 40 9.58 -4.44 -19.38
C THR A 40 10.16 -3.36 -18.48
N CYS A 41 9.85 -3.38 -17.17
CA CYS A 41 10.43 -2.44 -16.21
C CYS A 41 11.96 -2.55 -16.17
N VAL A 42 12.51 -3.76 -16.11
CA VAL A 42 13.98 -3.97 -16.09
C VAL A 42 14.63 -3.41 -17.36
N GLN A 43 14.04 -3.63 -18.54
CA GLN A 43 14.56 -3.11 -19.81
C GLN A 43 14.49 -1.58 -19.90
N ILE A 44 13.43 -0.97 -19.35
CA ILE A 44 13.34 0.49 -19.24
C ILE A 44 14.49 1.02 -18.38
N PHE A 45 14.78 0.39 -17.23
CA PHE A 45 15.90 0.79 -16.38
C PHE A 45 17.25 0.62 -17.10
N ASP A 46 17.45 -0.47 -17.85
CA ASP A 46 18.69 -0.71 -18.58
C ASP A 46 18.99 0.37 -19.63
N THR A 47 17.94 0.96 -20.22
CA THR A 47 18.08 2.10 -21.14
C THR A 47 18.76 3.31 -20.48
N TYR A 48 18.55 3.50 -19.18
CA TYR A 48 19.14 4.61 -18.40
C TYR A 48 20.38 4.20 -17.60
N ALA A 49 20.56 2.91 -17.34
CA ALA A 49 21.68 2.33 -16.62
C ALA A 49 22.16 1.06 -17.35
N PRO A 50 22.97 1.20 -18.42
CA PRO A 50 23.39 0.07 -19.24
C PRO A 50 24.08 -1.03 -18.41
N GLY A 51 23.63 -2.28 -18.60
CA GLY A 51 24.10 -3.44 -17.83
C GLY A 51 23.31 -3.67 -16.54
N PHE A 52 22.27 -2.87 -16.27
CA PHE A 52 21.35 -3.10 -15.16
C PHE A 52 20.65 -4.44 -15.30
N ALA A 53 20.14 -4.79 -16.49
CA ALA A 53 19.43 -6.04 -16.70
C ALA A 53 20.33 -7.25 -16.37
N ASP A 54 21.58 -7.23 -16.84
CA ASP A 54 22.57 -8.28 -16.58
C ASP A 54 23.02 -8.34 -15.11
N SER A 55 22.86 -7.24 -14.36
CA SER A 55 23.20 -7.19 -12.94
C SER A 55 22.16 -7.83 -12.02
N VAL A 56 20.93 -8.07 -12.52
CA VAL A 56 19.83 -8.64 -11.73
C VAL A 56 20.09 -10.12 -11.47
N THR A 57 20.53 -10.45 -10.25
CA THR A 57 20.82 -11.83 -9.84
C THR A 57 19.62 -12.55 -9.23
N ASN A 58 18.71 -11.81 -8.59
CA ASN A 58 17.48 -12.31 -7.99
C ASN A 58 16.37 -11.28 -8.14
N ARG A 59 15.14 -11.75 -8.38
CA ARG A 59 13.96 -10.89 -8.52
C ARG A 59 12.74 -11.54 -7.86
N VAL A 60 11.99 -10.73 -7.13
CA VAL A 60 10.65 -11.08 -6.64
C VAL A 60 9.67 -10.07 -7.19
N VAL A 61 8.56 -10.55 -7.75
CA VAL A 61 7.53 -9.70 -8.34
C VAL A 61 6.20 -9.95 -7.66
N PHE A 62 5.62 -8.89 -7.09
CA PHE A 62 4.31 -8.90 -6.45
C PHE A 62 3.28 -8.23 -7.37
N SER A 63 2.28 -8.98 -7.82
CA SER A 63 1.14 -8.41 -8.53
C SER A 63 0.03 -7.98 -7.57
N ASN A 64 -0.98 -7.32 -8.11
CA ASN A 64 -2.22 -6.98 -7.39
C ASN A 64 -2.88 -8.19 -6.69
N ARG A 65 -2.74 -9.42 -7.21
CA ARG A 65 -3.24 -10.63 -6.53
C ARG A 65 -2.56 -10.87 -5.18
N TYR A 66 -1.25 -10.63 -5.07
CA TYR A 66 -0.54 -10.75 -3.80
C TYR A 66 -1.12 -9.80 -2.75
N PHE A 67 -1.37 -8.55 -3.13
CA PHE A 67 -1.96 -7.57 -2.21
C PHE A 67 -3.40 -7.95 -1.82
N GLY A 68 -4.18 -8.45 -2.77
CA GLY A 68 -5.54 -8.91 -2.49
C GLY A 68 -5.61 -10.11 -1.55
N SER A 69 -4.72 -11.10 -1.71
CA SER A 69 -4.70 -12.27 -0.83
C SER A 69 -4.08 -12.02 0.54
N THR A 70 -3.08 -11.14 0.60
CA THR A 70 -2.27 -10.95 1.82
C THR A 70 -2.85 -9.88 2.73
N PHE A 71 -3.41 -8.82 2.15
CA PHE A 71 -3.88 -7.65 2.91
C PHE A 71 -5.38 -7.42 2.77
N SER A 72 -6.10 -8.32 2.09
CA SER A 72 -7.51 -8.12 1.73
C SER A 72 -7.75 -6.82 0.94
N ALA A 73 -6.72 -6.38 0.20
CA ALA A 73 -6.81 -5.19 -0.64
C ALA A 73 -7.70 -5.48 -1.85
N HIS A 74 -8.87 -4.83 -1.93
CA HIS A 74 -9.77 -5.04 -3.05
C HIS A 74 -9.07 -4.72 -4.39
N ALA A 75 -9.16 -5.63 -5.35
CA ALA A 75 -8.45 -5.60 -6.63
C ALA A 75 -6.92 -5.42 -6.54
N GLY A 76 -6.34 -5.54 -5.33
CA GLY A 76 -4.92 -5.33 -5.03
C GLY A 76 -4.50 -3.87 -4.89
N ASP A 77 -5.43 -2.94 -4.72
CA ASP A 77 -5.10 -1.53 -4.48
C ASP A 77 -4.45 -1.36 -3.09
N TYR A 78 -3.16 -1.03 -3.06
CA TYR A 78 -2.40 -0.83 -1.82
C TYR A 78 -3.04 0.23 -0.90
N SER A 79 -3.71 1.22 -1.49
CA SER A 79 -4.39 2.30 -0.77
C SER A 79 -5.81 1.94 -0.32
N HIS A 80 -6.28 0.72 -0.65
CA HIS A 80 -7.61 0.20 -0.30
C HIS A 80 -8.75 1.13 -0.74
N GLY A 81 -8.57 1.82 -1.87
CA GLY A 81 -9.52 2.77 -2.43
C GLY A 81 -8.80 3.77 -3.33
N LEU A 82 -9.38 4.11 -4.47
CA LEU A 82 -8.70 4.94 -5.46
C LEU A 82 -8.30 6.30 -4.91
N LEU A 83 -7.10 6.78 -5.25
CA LEU A 83 -6.64 8.14 -4.94
C LEU A 83 -7.18 9.14 -5.96
N GLN A 84 -8.50 9.22 -6.07
CA GLN A 84 -9.20 10.20 -6.91
C GLN A 84 -9.63 11.41 -6.07
N PRO A 85 -9.75 12.63 -6.65
CA PRO A 85 -10.12 13.82 -5.90
C PRO A 85 -11.39 13.69 -5.04
N ASN A 86 -12.38 12.94 -5.52
CA ASN A 86 -13.64 12.65 -4.82
C ASN A 86 -13.53 11.50 -3.78
N GLN A 87 -12.38 10.87 -3.65
CA GLN A 87 -12.05 9.77 -2.73
C GLN A 87 -10.87 10.11 -1.81
N LEU A 88 -10.48 11.39 -1.80
CA LEU A 88 -9.48 11.97 -0.92
C LEU A 88 -10.14 12.90 0.08
N TRP A 89 -9.41 13.27 1.14
CA TRP A 89 -9.88 14.19 2.17
C TRP A 89 -11.19 13.72 2.83
N THR A 90 -12.23 14.55 2.79
CA THR A 90 -13.57 14.26 3.31
C THR A 90 -14.33 13.23 2.47
N GLY A 91 -13.89 12.96 1.23
CA GLY A 91 -14.48 11.94 0.36
C GLY A 91 -14.10 10.51 0.72
N ARG A 92 -13.21 10.32 1.69
CA ARG A 92 -12.76 9.00 2.20
C ARG A 92 -13.35 8.67 3.57
N VAL A 93 -14.64 8.97 3.73
CA VAL A 93 -15.39 8.80 4.98
C VAL A 93 -16.62 7.96 4.69
N VAL A 94 -16.97 7.05 5.61
CA VAL A 94 -18.24 6.32 5.56
C VAL A 94 -19.36 7.33 5.82
N GLU A 95 -20.36 7.40 4.93
CA GLU A 95 -21.51 8.28 5.11
C GLU A 95 -22.19 8.00 6.47
N GLY A 96 -22.36 9.04 7.30
CA GLY A 96 -22.89 8.92 8.66
C GLY A 96 -21.85 8.68 9.78
N ALA A 97 -20.56 8.56 9.46
CA ALA A 97 -19.47 8.48 10.43
C ALA A 97 -18.99 9.88 10.90
N ASP A 98 -18.70 10.07 12.19
CA ASP A 98 -17.85 11.20 12.66
C ASP A 98 -16.39 10.90 12.30
N LYS A 99 -16.11 10.92 10.98
CA LYS A 99 -14.81 10.65 10.32
C LYS A 99 -14.30 9.21 10.49
N PHE A 100 -14.10 8.76 11.72
CA PHE A 100 -13.51 7.48 12.10
C PHE A 100 -14.46 6.62 12.96
N ALA A 101 -15.47 7.19 13.61
CA ALA A 101 -16.50 6.41 14.31
C ALA A 101 -17.51 5.82 13.30
N THR A 102 -17.75 4.52 13.35
CA THR A 102 -18.73 3.88 12.45
C THR A 102 -20.15 3.92 13.03
N PRO A 103 -21.20 3.63 12.24
CA PRO A 103 -22.56 3.45 12.77
C PRO A 103 -22.73 2.27 13.75
N VAL A 104 -21.70 1.43 13.92
CA VAL A 104 -21.71 0.33 14.90
C VAL A 104 -21.02 0.82 16.17
N ASP A 105 -21.75 0.79 17.29
CA ASP A 105 -21.24 1.25 18.59
C ASP A 105 -19.95 0.53 18.99
N GLY A 106 -18.94 1.30 19.37
CA GLY A 106 -17.63 0.79 19.77
C GLY A 106 -16.70 0.36 18.63
N LEU A 107 -17.11 0.52 17.36
CA LEU A 107 -16.27 0.24 16.20
C LEU A 107 -15.75 1.54 15.56
N TYR A 108 -14.42 1.65 15.48
CA TYR A 108 -13.70 2.79 14.92
C TYR A 108 -12.78 2.34 13.79
N LEU A 109 -12.69 3.16 12.75
CA LEU A 109 -11.79 2.96 11.63
C LEU A 109 -10.41 3.52 11.94
N CYS A 110 -9.38 2.78 11.54
CA CYS A 110 -8.00 3.23 11.62
C CYS A 110 -7.18 2.61 10.48
N GLY A 111 -6.02 3.19 10.21
CA GLY A 111 -5.07 2.66 9.23
C GLY A 111 -5.13 3.31 7.86
N GLN A 112 -4.26 2.88 6.96
CA GLN A 112 -3.97 3.52 5.67
C GLN A 112 -5.18 3.70 4.73
N CYS A 113 -6.28 2.98 4.99
CA CYS A 113 -7.52 3.10 4.23
C CYS A 113 -8.39 4.31 4.66
N THR A 114 -8.03 5.00 5.74
CA THR A 114 -8.77 6.15 6.28
C THR A 114 -8.02 7.46 6.06
N HIS A 115 -8.72 8.59 6.23
CA HIS A 115 -8.13 9.92 6.10
C HIS A 115 -6.89 10.09 7.03
N PRO A 116 -5.77 10.70 6.58
CA PRO A 116 -5.54 11.44 5.31
C PRO A 116 -5.25 10.59 4.07
N GLY A 117 -5.16 9.26 4.20
CA GLY A 117 -4.88 8.35 3.10
C GLY A 117 -3.69 7.44 3.36
N PRO A 118 -3.15 6.79 2.32
CA PRO A 118 -2.13 5.77 2.45
C PRO A 118 -0.75 6.34 2.81
N GLY A 119 0.10 5.49 3.37
CA GLY A 119 1.47 5.82 3.76
C GLY A 119 1.76 5.53 5.24
N VAL A 120 3.03 5.59 5.61
CA VAL A 120 3.51 5.29 6.97
C VAL A 120 3.61 6.59 7.78
N THR A 121 2.48 7.27 7.97
CA THR A 121 2.43 8.56 8.68
C THR A 121 2.03 8.44 10.15
N GLY A 122 1.37 7.34 10.54
CA GLY A 122 0.78 7.17 11.87
C GLY A 122 -0.51 7.97 12.11
N ILE A 123 -0.80 8.98 11.28
CA ILE A 123 -1.95 9.88 11.41
C ILE A 123 -3.29 9.12 11.38
N PRO A 124 -3.54 8.16 10.47
CA PRO A 124 -4.82 7.45 10.47
C PRO A 124 -5.07 6.64 11.76
N GLY A 125 -4.00 6.10 12.36
CA GLY A 125 -4.06 5.40 13.64
C GLY A 125 -4.37 6.35 14.80
N TRP A 126 -3.67 7.49 14.84
CA TRP A 126 -3.91 8.55 15.82
C TRP A 126 -5.37 9.03 15.80
N ASN A 127 -5.88 9.36 14.60
CA ASN A 127 -7.24 9.86 14.47
C ASN A 127 -8.31 8.84 14.88
N GLY A 128 -8.11 7.57 14.56
CA GLY A 128 -9.00 6.49 15.01
C GLY A 128 -9.00 6.33 16.53
N ALA A 129 -7.83 6.44 17.17
CA ALA A 129 -7.72 6.39 18.62
C ALA A 129 -8.39 7.59 19.31
N GLU A 130 -8.19 8.81 18.80
CA GLU A 130 -8.87 10.02 19.30
C GLU A 130 -10.40 9.91 19.20
N ALA A 131 -10.91 9.36 18.09
CA ALA A 131 -12.33 9.08 17.94
C ALA A 131 -12.81 8.06 18.99
N ALA A 132 -12.04 6.99 19.23
CA ALA A 132 -12.38 6.02 20.27
C ALA A 132 -12.41 6.66 21.67
N LEU A 133 -11.42 7.47 22.03
CA LEU A 133 -11.34 8.13 23.34
C LEU A 133 -12.46 9.16 23.58
N LYS A 134 -12.94 9.81 22.52
CA LYS A 134 -14.06 10.75 22.61
C LYS A 134 -15.40 10.05 22.86
N HIS A 135 -15.59 8.87 22.27
CA HIS A 135 -16.88 8.17 22.28
C HIS A 135 -16.97 7.07 23.35
N LEU A 136 -15.84 6.49 23.74
CA LEU A 136 -15.75 5.60 24.88
C LEU A 136 -15.45 6.46 26.12
N ASP A 137 -16.16 6.26 27.24
CA ASP A 137 -15.90 6.95 28.52
C ASP A 137 -14.61 6.42 29.19
N VAL A 138 -13.51 6.47 28.45
CA VAL A 138 -12.20 5.93 28.84
C VAL A 138 -11.36 7.08 29.36
N ARG A 139 -11.21 7.16 30.68
CA ARG A 139 -10.26 8.09 31.30
C ARG A 139 -8.83 7.59 31.03
N VAL A 140 -8.13 8.25 30.12
CA VAL A 140 -6.69 8.02 29.93
C VAL A 140 -5.96 8.65 31.11
N ALA A 141 -5.22 7.85 31.88
CA ALA A 141 -4.34 8.38 32.91
C ALA A 141 -3.26 9.25 32.26
N PRO A 142 -2.89 10.41 32.85
CA PRO A 142 -1.83 11.25 32.28
C PRO A 142 -0.50 10.48 32.25
N ALA A 143 0.26 10.70 31.17
CA ALA A 143 1.58 10.12 30.93
C ALA A 143 2.66 10.70 31.87
#